data_AF-A0A7X7UYJ5-F1
#
_entry.id   AF-A0A7X7UYJ5-F1
#
_cell.length_a   1.000
_cell.length_b   1.000
_cell.length_c   1.000
_cell.angle_alpha   90.00
_cell.angle_beta   90.00
_cell.angle_gamma   90.00
#
_symmetry.space_group_name_H-M   'P 1'
#
loop_
_entity.id
_entity.type
_entity.pdbx_description
1 polymer ?
#
loop_
_entity_poly.entity_id
_entity_poly.type
_entity_poly.pdbx_seq_one_letter_code
_entity_poly.pdbx_strand_id
1 'polypeptide(L)'
;MKALKYIWVLILFLNLNIFSQFDKSMMKSLSDNTNMISVTIGGSFVVTGSFNAFLNERVDQYITRINAQAIQSFNTDLPNIRSQSNFRSFDIDGSILNPIEYSLRGIKLKRASGEELTLDIAKFRVNGDFKNNPYLRNDDLLVFPILELERNFVAIDGAINKPGRYQFVDGDKLSDIIELALGINKAYENVEFARISRLSYSGDSEHILNVKITENPPLQRGDRITIVAEETQKKDFKVYIVGEVHTPGFVSITKNNTTLREVITRVGGFKPSADLNRAELVRGTNVFRSFLFTEEFENMLMLRMATITEEDSSSFIIDNKLRFTRGNALIEFNRILDQASPDGDFIVRDGDIIFIPEKLNLVYVFGQVKKPGYIEHKDSENYNYYISKAGGLGDLAREEIYIIKGTSRTWVEVDEDNPPSIEPGDFVWIPKEIPRNFTYYLNRIMAVSSVISTVATLILIFLQFSN
;
A
#
# COMPACT_ATOMS: atom_id res chain seq x y z
N MET A 1 -0.15 -36.05 -32.12
CA MET A 1 -0.08 -34.97 -31.10
C MET A 1 -0.80 -33.67 -31.44
N LYS A 2 -1.54 -33.53 -32.56
CA LYS A 2 -2.35 -32.32 -32.85
C LYS A 2 -3.85 -32.43 -32.50
N ALA A 3 -4.39 -33.65 -32.39
CA ALA A 3 -5.81 -33.86 -32.05
C ALA A 3 -6.15 -33.62 -30.56
N LEU A 4 -5.18 -33.80 -29.66
CA LEU A 4 -5.42 -33.69 -28.21
C LEU A 4 -5.56 -32.23 -27.73
N LYS A 5 -5.03 -31.24 -28.48
CA LYS A 5 -5.12 -29.81 -28.14
C LYS A 5 -6.51 -29.21 -28.37
N TYR A 6 -7.29 -29.74 -29.31
CA TYR A 6 -8.64 -29.23 -29.61
C TYR A 6 -9.70 -29.70 -28.61
N ILE A 7 -9.50 -30.87 -27.99
CA ILE A 7 -10.42 -31.42 -26.99
C ILE A 7 -10.40 -30.58 -25.69
N TRP A 8 -9.24 -30.04 -25.30
CA TRP A 8 -9.14 -29.16 -24.12
C TRP A 8 -9.79 -27.79 -24.31
N VAL A 9 -9.76 -27.23 -25.52
CA VAL A 9 -10.42 -25.95 -25.83
C VAL A 9 -11.94 -26.11 -25.87
N LEU A 10 -12.45 -27.25 -26.34
CA LEU A 10 -13.90 -27.53 -26.34
C LEU A 10 -14.45 -27.73 -24.92
N ILE A 11 -13.69 -28.41 -24.04
CA ILE A 11 -14.07 -28.62 -22.64
C ILE A 11 -14.05 -27.29 -21.85
N LEU A 12 -13.18 -26.34 -22.21
CA LEU A 12 -13.17 -25.00 -21.61
C LEU A 12 -14.40 -24.15 -22.01
N PHE A 13 -14.93 -24.33 -23.23
CA PHE A 13 -16.14 -23.62 -23.68
C PHE A 13 -17.45 -24.25 -23.16
N LEU A 14 -17.46 -25.56 -22.87
CA LEU A 14 -18.61 -26.24 -22.28
C LEU A 14 -18.79 -25.91 -20.78
N ASN A 15 -17.71 -25.63 -20.04
CA ASN A 15 -17.79 -25.27 -18.62
C ASN A 15 -18.27 -23.83 -18.36
N LEU A 16 -18.14 -22.91 -19.32
CA LEU A 16 -18.62 -21.53 -19.18
C LEU A 16 -20.14 -21.39 -19.36
N ASN A 17 -20.79 -22.32 -20.06
CA ASN A 17 -22.24 -22.29 -20.26
C ASN A 17 -23.04 -22.93 -19.13
N ILE A 18 -22.44 -23.86 -18.37
CA ILE A 18 -23.11 -24.56 -17.27
C ILE A 18 -23.31 -23.63 -16.06
N PHE A 19 -22.40 -22.68 -15.81
CA PHE A 19 -22.57 -21.67 -14.76
C PHE A 19 -23.64 -20.62 -15.08
N SER A 20 -23.85 -20.28 -16.36
CA SER A 20 -24.90 -19.32 -16.76
C SER A 20 -26.32 -19.91 -16.72
N GLN A 21 -26.46 -21.22 -16.95
CA GLN A 21 -27.75 -21.90 -16.86
C GLN A 21 -28.20 -22.20 -15.43
N PHE A 22 -27.26 -22.41 -14.50
CA PHE A 22 -27.58 -22.72 -13.10
C PHE A 22 -28.31 -21.56 -12.39
N ASP A 23 -27.91 -20.30 -12.64
CA ASP A 23 -28.58 -19.11 -12.09
C ASP A 23 -30.01 -18.94 -12.62
N LYS A 24 -30.21 -19.18 -13.93
CA LYS A 24 -31.53 -19.05 -14.56
C LYS A 24 -32.50 -20.15 -14.16
N SER A 25 -32.02 -21.38 -13.93
CA SER A 25 -32.89 -22.49 -13.50
C SER A 25 -33.36 -22.34 -12.05
N MET A 26 -32.52 -21.78 -11.16
CA MET A 26 -32.92 -21.50 -9.79
C MET A 26 -34.01 -20.41 -9.73
N MET A 27 -33.88 -19.36 -10.56
CA MET A 27 -34.91 -18.31 -10.70
C MET A 27 -36.24 -18.84 -11.28
N LYS A 28 -36.19 -19.82 -12.19
CA LYS A 28 -37.40 -20.34 -12.85
C LYS A 28 -38.19 -21.34 -11.99
N SER A 29 -37.53 -22.04 -11.06
CA SER A 29 -38.19 -23.01 -10.15
C SER A 29 -38.96 -22.37 -8.99
N LEU A 30 -38.79 -21.07 -8.74
CA LEU A 30 -39.56 -20.29 -7.74
C LEU A 30 -40.92 -19.82 -8.27
N SER A 31 -41.21 -20.07 -9.56
CA SER A 31 -42.41 -19.59 -10.25
C SER A 31 -43.64 -20.49 -10.09
N ASP A 32 -43.47 -21.72 -9.62
CA ASP A 32 -44.58 -22.66 -9.49
C ASP A 32 -45.10 -22.66 -8.04
N ASN A 33 -46.17 -21.89 -7.85
CA ASN A 33 -47.09 -21.95 -6.70
C ASN A 33 -46.57 -21.38 -5.37
N THR A 34 -46.11 -20.14 -5.36
CA THR A 34 -45.79 -19.42 -4.12
C THR A 34 -46.90 -18.41 -3.78
N ASN A 35 -47.52 -18.58 -2.61
CA ASN A 35 -48.38 -17.56 -2.02
C ASN A 35 -47.52 -16.31 -1.77
N MET A 36 -47.55 -15.37 -2.71
CA MET A 36 -46.91 -14.07 -2.58
C MET A 36 -47.78 -13.16 -1.71
N ILE A 37 -47.13 -12.39 -0.87
CA ILE A 37 -47.75 -11.33 -0.07
C ILE A 37 -47.23 -9.97 -0.56
N SER A 38 -48.02 -8.92 -0.33
CA SER A 38 -47.60 -7.55 -0.60
C SER A 38 -46.97 -6.94 0.64
N VAL A 39 -45.79 -6.35 0.51
CA VAL A 39 -45.10 -5.62 1.59
C VAL A 39 -44.67 -4.25 1.06
N THR A 40 -44.95 -3.21 1.83
CA THR A 40 -44.63 -1.83 1.44
C THR A 40 -43.36 -1.36 2.12
N ILE A 41 -42.47 -0.73 1.35
CA ILE A 41 -41.28 -0.04 1.85
C ILE A 41 -41.47 1.46 1.71
N GLY A 42 -41.31 2.18 2.82
CA GLY A 42 -41.32 3.63 2.89
C GLY A 42 -40.11 4.19 3.65
N GLY A 43 -40.03 5.52 3.72
CA GLY A 43 -38.91 6.21 4.38
C GLY A 43 -37.65 6.26 3.52
N SER A 44 -36.48 6.26 4.16
CA SER A 44 -35.17 6.41 3.52
C SER A 44 -34.57 5.04 3.17
N PHE A 45 -35.17 4.39 2.18
CA PHE A 45 -34.63 3.16 1.58
C PHE A 45 -34.26 3.41 0.11
N VAL A 46 -33.45 2.53 -0.46
CA VAL A 46 -32.96 2.62 -1.84
C VAL A 46 -34.09 2.77 -2.86
N VAL A 47 -35.21 2.09 -2.62
CA VAL A 47 -36.45 2.16 -3.42
C VAL A 47 -37.67 2.15 -2.51
N THR A 48 -38.70 2.93 -2.82
CA THR A 48 -39.95 2.94 -2.04
C THR A 48 -41.13 2.48 -2.89
N GLY A 49 -42.14 1.91 -2.25
CA GLY A 49 -43.30 1.32 -2.91
C GLY A 49 -43.69 -0.04 -2.35
N SER A 50 -44.68 -0.68 -2.96
CA SER A 50 -45.13 -2.02 -2.60
C SER A 50 -44.49 -3.06 -3.51
N PHE A 51 -43.92 -4.11 -2.92
CA PHE A 51 -43.27 -5.19 -3.65
C PHE A 51 -43.74 -6.55 -3.14
N ASN A 52 -43.58 -7.56 -3.99
CA ASN A 52 -43.92 -8.93 -3.63
C ASN A 52 -42.88 -9.50 -2.65
N ALA A 53 -43.35 -10.17 -1.61
CA ALA A 53 -42.55 -10.97 -0.68
C ALA A 53 -43.08 -12.41 -0.61
N PHE A 54 -42.22 -13.36 -0.22
CA PHE A 54 -42.68 -14.73 0.03
C PHE A 54 -43.32 -14.84 1.42
N LEU A 55 -44.34 -15.70 1.58
CA LEU A 55 -45.04 -15.90 2.85
C LEU A 55 -44.13 -16.28 4.03
N ASN A 56 -42.99 -16.92 3.74
CA ASN A 56 -41.98 -17.34 4.71
C ASN A 56 -40.72 -16.46 4.68
N GLU A 57 -40.75 -15.31 4.01
CA GLU A 57 -39.62 -14.38 3.94
C GLU A 57 -39.50 -13.58 5.23
N ARG A 58 -38.27 -13.42 5.73
CA ARG A 58 -37.98 -12.52 6.86
C ARG A 58 -37.54 -11.15 6.37
N VAL A 59 -37.65 -10.14 7.23
CA VAL A 59 -37.32 -8.75 6.92
C VAL A 59 -35.91 -8.61 6.30
N ASP A 60 -34.87 -9.17 6.92
CA ASP A 60 -33.49 -9.08 6.41
C ASP A 60 -33.31 -9.67 5.00
N GLN A 61 -33.95 -10.82 4.74
CA GLN A 61 -33.91 -11.48 3.43
C GLN A 61 -34.61 -10.62 2.37
N TYR A 62 -35.81 -10.13 2.70
CA TYR A 62 -36.60 -9.27 1.84
C TYR A 62 -35.85 -7.99 1.47
N ILE A 63 -35.36 -7.24 2.45
CA ILE A 63 -34.68 -5.95 2.20
C ILE A 63 -33.37 -6.16 1.43
N THR A 64 -32.66 -7.25 1.69
CA THR A 64 -31.43 -7.60 0.96
C THR A 64 -31.74 -7.90 -0.51
N ARG A 65 -32.81 -8.68 -0.77
CA ARG A 65 -33.27 -8.99 -2.13
C ARG A 65 -33.73 -7.74 -2.88
N ILE A 66 -34.55 -6.90 -2.26
CA ILE A 66 -35.04 -5.66 -2.90
C ILE A 66 -33.87 -4.71 -3.19
N ASN A 67 -32.92 -4.56 -2.27
CA ASN A 67 -31.72 -3.75 -2.52
C ASN A 67 -30.87 -4.29 -3.67
N ALA A 68 -30.63 -5.60 -3.72
CA ALA A 68 -29.89 -6.23 -4.81
C ALA A 68 -30.57 -6.02 -6.18
N GLN A 69 -31.91 -6.13 -6.23
CA GLN A 69 -32.71 -5.85 -7.43
C GLN A 69 -32.62 -4.38 -7.84
N ALA A 70 -32.62 -3.46 -6.89
CA ALA A 70 -32.45 -2.03 -7.15
C ALA A 70 -31.07 -1.74 -7.75
N ILE A 71 -29.99 -2.22 -7.12
CA ILE A 71 -28.60 -2.05 -7.61
C ILE A 71 -28.43 -2.63 -9.01
N GLN A 72 -29.02 -3.81 -9.27
CA GLN A 72 -28.96 -4.43 -10.59
C GLN A 72 -29.64 -3.57 -11.66
N SER A 73 -30.83 -3.03 -11.34
CA SER A 73 -31.57 -2.12 -12.23
C SER A 73 -30.77 -0.85 -12.53
N PHE A 74 -30.16 -0.24 -11.50
CA PHE A 74 -29.29 0.93 -11.68
C PHE A 74 -28.08 0.62 -12.59
N ASN A 75 -27.43 -0.53 -12.41
CA ASN A 75 -26.26 -0.89 -13.20
C ASN A 75 -26.59 -1.22 -14.66
N THR A 76 -27.79 -1.74 -14.94
CA THR A 76 -28.24 -1.99 -16.32
C THR A 76 -28.53 -0.70 -17.09
N ASP A 77 -28.81 0.41 -16.41
CA ASP A 77 -29.12 1.71 -17.03
C ASP A 77 -27.87 2.61 -17.27
N LEU A 78 -26.72 2.27 -16.66
CA LEU A 78 -25.45 3.00 -16.80
C LEU A 78 -24.86 3.10 -18.24
N PRO A 79 -25.06 2.14 -19.18
CA PRO A 79 -24.50 2.26 -20.53
C PRO A 79 -25.05 3.47 -21.31
N ASN A 80 -26.29 3.90 -21.02
CA ASN A 80 -26.93 5.00 -21.75
C ASN A 80 -26.47 6.38 -21.26
N ILE A 81 -26.06 6.50 -19.99
CA ILE A 81 -25.65 7.78 -19.36
C ILE A 81 -24.20 8.15 -19.70
N ARG A 82 -23.32 7.16 -19.93
CA ARG A 82 -21.91 7.40 -20.30
C ARG A 82 -21.71 8.05 -21.67
N SER A 83 -22.75 8.14 -22.50
CA SER A 83 -22.65 8.74 -23.84
C SER A 83 -22.76 10.27 -23.86
N GLN A 84 -23.08 10.93 -22.74
CA GLN A 84 -23.45 12.36 -22.75
C GLN A 84 -22.68 13.31 -21.82
N SER A 85 -21.66 12.88 -21.06
CA SER A 85 -20.90 13.86 -20.25
C SER A 85 -19.42 13.53 -20.04
N ASN A 86 -18.57 14.52 -20.37
CA ASN A 86 -17.14 14.59 -20.06
C ASN A 86 -16.92 14.80 -18.55
N PHE A 87 -17.23 13.81 -17.72
CA PHE A 87 -16.83 13.84 -16.30
C PHE A 87 -15.51 13.09 -16.10
N ARG A 88 -14.46 13.87 -15.80
CA ARG A 88 -13.23 13.38 -15.17
C ARG A 88 -13.59 12.90 -13.76
N SER A 89 -13.62 11.59 -13.53
CA SER A 89 -13.62 11.01 -12.19
C SER A 89 -12.20 10.58 -11.81
N PHE A 90 -11.45 11.51 -11.23
CA PHE A 90 -10.38 11.17 -10.30
C PHE A 90 -10.97 11.34 -8.90
N ASP A 91 -11.35 10.22 -8.28
CA ASP A 91 -11.38 10.09 -6.83
C ASP A 91 -10.43 8.93 -6.50
N ILE A 92 -9.27 9.29 -5.96
CA ILE A 92 -8.26 8.38 -5.43
C ILE A 92 -8.75 7.98 -4.05
N ASP A 93 -9.77 7.13 -3.96
CA ASP A 93 -10.10 6.46 -2.70
C ASP A 93 -10.90 5.15 -2.83
N GLY A 94 -10.94 4.55 -4.03
CA GLY A 94 -11.43 3.16 -4.18
C GLY A 94 -12.88 2.92 -3.75
N SER A 95 -13.67 3.96 -3.48
CA SER A 95 -15.11 3.91 -3.26
C SER A 95 -15.80 3.77 -4.61
N ILE A 96 -15.73 2.56 -5.15
CA ILE A 96 -16.73 2.06 -6.10
C ILE A 96 -18.08 2.42 -5.50
N LEU A 97 -18.82 3.32 -6.16
CA LEU A 97 -20.25 3.62 -5.95
C LEU A 97 -20.70 3.31 -4.52
N ASN A 98 -20.67 4.28 -3.58
CA ASN A 98 -21.24 4.08 -2.25
C ASN A 98 -22.53 3.27 -2.41
N PRO A 99 -22.57 1.99 -1.99
CA PRO A 99 -23.75 1.19 -2.16
C PRO A 99 -24.81 1.91 -1.36
N ILE A 100 -25.83 2.43 -2.05
CA ILE A 100 -26.80 3.39 -1.53
C ILE A 100 -27.09 3.07 -0.06
N GLU A 101 -26.54 3.89 0.84
CA GLU A 101 -26.51 3.52 2.25
C GLU A 101 -27.90 3.80 2.84
N TYR A 102 -28.54 2.74 3.34
CA TYR A 102 -29.79 2.83 4.09
C TYR A 102 -29.57 2.35 5.51
N SER A 103 -30.43 2.81 6.41
CA SER A 103 -30.32 2.41 7.81
C SER A 103 -30.71 0.95 8.01
N LEU A 104 -29.87 0.19 8.71
CA LEU A 104 -30.18 -1.16 9.20
C LEU A 104 -30.72 -1.15 10.64
N ARG A 105 -30.91 0.02 11.25
CA ARG A 105 -31.29 0.17 12.66
C ARG A 105 -32.51 1.07 12.80
N GLY A 106 -33.33 0.83 13.82
CA GLY A 106 -34.51 1.66 14.06
C GLY A 106 -35.56 1.58 12.95
N ILE A 107 -35.59 0.49 12.18
CA ILE A 107 -36.58 0.27 11.12
C ILE A 107 -37.93 0.01 11.78
N LYS A 108 -38.97 0.74 11.38
CA LYS A 108 -40.31 0.52 11.93
C LYS A 108 -41.10 -0.43 11.04
N LEU A 109 -41.50 -1.57 11.59
CA LEU A 109 -42.43 -2.49 10.97
C LEU A 109 -43.84 -2.22 11.52
N LYS A 110 -44.75 -1.80 10.65
CA LYS A 110 -46.17 -1.60 10.98
C LYS A 110 -47.00 -2.68 10.31
N ARG A 111 -47.78 -3.40 11.10
CA ARG A 111 -48.68 -4.44 10.61
C ARG A 111 -50.07 -3.90 10.34
N ALA A 112 -50.83 -4.57 9.48
CA ALA A 112 -52.25 -4.29 9.25
C ALA A 112 -53.11 -4.36 10.53
N SER A 113 -52.68 -5.12 11.54
CA SER A 113 -53.35 -5.19 12.85
C SER A 113 -53.17 -3.93 13.71
N GLY A 114 -52.29 -3.00 13.32
CA GLY A 114 -51.90 -1.83 14.11
C GLY A 114 -50.70 -2.06 15.04
N GLU A 115 -50.13 -3.27 15.07
CA GLU A 115 -48.88 -3.55 15.81
C GLU A 115 -47.70 -2.82 15.16
N GLU A 116 -46.90 -2.09 15.95
CA GLU A 116 -45.66 -1.43 15.52
C GLU A 116 -44.47 -2.04 16.26
N LEU A 117 -43.46 -2.49 15.50
CA LEU A 117 -42.21 -3.06 16.00
C LEU A 117 -41.03 -2.23 15.50
N THR A 118 -40.07 -1.95 16.39
CA THR A 118 -38.78 -1.36 16.00
C THR A 118 -37.77 -2.47 15.83
N LEU A 119 -37.15 -2.54 14.65
CA LEU A 119 -36.24 -3.60 14.25
C LEU A 119 -34.80 -3.08 14.16
N ASP A 120 -33.85 -3.87 14.65
CA ASP A 120 -32.42 -3.64 14.51
C ASP A 120 -31.77 -4.79 13.73
N ILE A 121 -31.80 -4.68 12.40
CA ILE A 121 -31.25 -5.69 11.48
C ILE A 121 -29.72 -5.76 11.62
N ALA A 122 -29.07 -4.65 11.98
CA ALA A 122 -27.63 -4.65 12.26
C ALA A 122 -27.30 -5.55 13.46
N LYS A 123 -28.06 -5.47 14.56
CA LYS A 123 -27.91 -6.40 15.70
C LYS A 123 -28.21 -7.84 15.31
N PHE A 124 -29.30 -8.11 14.57
CA PHE A 124 -29.62 -9.46 14.07
C PHE A 124 -28.44 -10.08 13.31
N ARG A 125 -27.78 -9.31 12.44
CA ARG A 125 -26.63 -9.80 11.66
C ARG A 125 -25.39 -10.13 12.51
N VAL A 126 -25.32 -9.60 13.73
CA VAL A 126 -24.23 -9.88 14.68
C VAL A 126 -24.57 -11.06 15.58
N ASN A 127 -25.76 -11.06 16.20
CA ASN A 127 -26.09 -11.98 17.30
C ASN A 127 -27.17 -13.02 16.96
N GLY A 128 -27.81 -12.91 15.80
CA GLY A 128 -28.88 -13.81 15.38
C GLY A 128 -30.19 -13.68 16.17
N ASP A 129 -30.43 -12.57 16.88
CA ASP A 129 -31.70 -12.35 17.58
C ASP A 129 -32.84 -12.14 16.60
N PHE A 130 -33.60 -13.21 16.36
CA PHE A 130 -34.73 -13.23 15.44
C PHE A 130 -35.89 -12.31 15.84
N LYS A 131 -35.90 -11.72 17.06
CA LYS A 131 -36.85 -10.65 17.40
C LYS A 131 -36.67 -9.43 16.50
N ASN A 132 -35.44 -9.14 16.09
CA ASN A 132 -35.11 -8.06 15.18
C ASN A 132 -35.34 -8.41 13.70
N ASN A 133 -35.61 -9.67 13.38
CA ASN A 133 -35.80 -10.14 12.01
C ASN A 133 -37.05 -11.03 11.88
N PRO A 134 -38.26 -10.50 12.16
CA PRO A 134 -39.50 -11.27 12.11
C PRO A 134 -39.83 -11.72 10.68
N TYR A 135 -40.74 -12.70 10.55
CA TYR A 135 -41.37 -13.02 9.28
C TYR A 135 -42.31 -11.90 8.84
N LEU A 136 -42.34 -11.65 7.54
CA LEU A 136 -43.26 -10.71 6.91
C LEU A 136 -44.68 -11.27 6.83
N ARG A 137 -45.66 -10.36 6.85
CA ARG A 137 -47.08 -10.64 6.66
C ARG A 137 -47.62 -9.76 5.55
N ASN A 138 -48.78 -10.15 5.01
CA ASN A 138 -49.45 -9.34 4.01
C ASN A 138 -49.78 -7.96 4.57
N ASP A 139 -49.53 -6.94 3.75
CA ASP A 139 -49.73 -5.52 4.05
C ASP A 139 -48.82 -4.97 5.16
N ASP A 140 -47.70 -5.65 5.47
CA ASP A 140 -46.67 -5.09 6.32
C ASP A 140 -46.05 -3.83 5.66
N LEU A 141 -45.82 -2.80 6.46
CA LEU A 141 -45.15 -1.56 6.06
C LEU A 141 -43.83 -1.42 6.83
N LEU A 142 -42.72 -1.45 6.09
CA LEU A 142 -41.38 -1.16 6.60
C LEU A 142 -41.05 0.32 6.36
N VAL A 143 -40.79 1.07 7.42
CA VAL A 143 -40.40 2.49 7.35
C VAL A 143 -38.95 2.62 7.80
N PHE A 144 -38.08 2.99 6.85
CA PHE A 144 -36.66 3.19 7.10
C PHE A 144 -36.37 4.61 7.59
N PRO A 145 -35.64 4.78 8.71
CA PRO A 145 -35.18 6.10 9.13
C PRO A 145 -34.04 6.58 8.23
N ILE A 146 -33.80 7.89 8.25
CA ILE A 146 -32.65 8.49 7.56
C ILE A 146 -31.37 7.99 8.25
N LEU A 147 -30.42 7.51 7.44
CA LEU A 147 -29.06 7.23 7.90
C LEU A 147 -28.27 8.54 7.91
N GLU A 148 -27.95 9.03 9.11
CA GLU A 148 -27.25 10.31 9.30
C GLU A 148 -26.08 10.11 10.28
N LEU A 149 -24.94 9.65 9.76
CA LEU A 149 -23.76 9.33 10.57
C LEU A 149 -22.94 10.58 10.97
N GLU A 150 -23.30 11.77 10.48
CA GLU A 150 -22.65 13.01 10.91
C GLU A 150 -23.30 13.62 12.15
N ARG A 151 -24.61 13.44 12.32
CA ARG A 151 -25.36 14.05 13.44
C ARG A 151 -26.05 13.05 14.35
N ASN A 152 -26.32 11.83 13.89
CA ASN A 152 -27.00 10.80 14.67
C ASN A 152 -26.15 9.54 14.84
N PHE A 153 -25.02 9.69 15.51
CA PHE A 153 -24.03 8.63 15.65
C PHE A 153 -23.60 8.41 17.11
N VAL A 154 -23.02 7.24 17.35
CA VAL A 154 -22.05 6.99 18.42
C VAL A 154 -20.77 6.50 17.74
N ALA A 155 -19.62 7.02 18.16
CA ALA A 155 -18.32 6.56 17.69
C ALA A 155 -17.69 5.65 18.75
N ILE A 156 -17.08 4.54 18.32
CA ILE A 156 -16.33 3.64 19.22
C ILE A 156 -14.95 3.33 18.63
N ASP A 157 -13.92 3.43 19.46
CA ASP A 157 -12.53 3.08 19.15
C ASP A 157 -11.82 2.41 20.33
N GLY A 158 -10.50 2.19 20.22
CA GLY A 158 -9.70 1.48 21.22
C GLY A 158 -9.71 -0.03 21.03
N ALA A 159 -9.81 -0.79 22.13
CA ALA A 159 -9.74 -2.25 22.13
C ALA A 159 -11.02 -2.96 21.64
N ILE A 160 -11.44 -2.67 20.41
CA ILE A 160 -12.65 -3.21 19.79
C ILE A 160 -12.32 -3.83 18.42
N ASN A 161 -13.10 -4.82 17.96
CA ASN A 161 -12.82 -5.53 16.71
C ASN A 161 -13.12 -4.69 15.46
N LYS A 162 -14.17 -3.85 15.51
CA LYS A 162 -14.57 -2.99 14.40
C LYS A 162 -14.78 -1.54 14.86
N PRO A 163 -13.69 -0.74 14.96
CA PRO A 163 -13.80 0.69 15.26
C PRO A 163 -14.59 1.43 14.19
N GLY A 164 -15.32 2.48 14.57
CA GLY A 164 -16.04 3.31 13.61
C GLY A 164 -17.24 4.04 14.21
N ARG A 165 -18.01 4.68 13.33
CA ARG A 165 -19.28 5.33 13.67
C ARG A 165 -20.44 4.38 13.41
N TYR A 166 -21.35 4.33 14.38
CA TYR A 166 -22.59 3.56 14.33
C TYR A 166 -23.76 4.52 14.47
N GLN A 167 -24.83 4.30 13.72
CA GLN A 167 -26.05 5.10 13.88
C GLN A 167 -26.60 4.92 15.29
N PHE A 168 -26.89 6.03 15.97
CA PHE A 168 -27.52 6.01 17.29
C PHE A 168 -29.03 5.74 17.18
N VAL A 169 -29.53 4.83 18.01
CA VAL A 169 -30.96 4.60 18.22
C VAL A 169 -31.28 4.88 19.69
N ASP A 170 -32.39 5.57 19.95
CA ASP A 170 -32.80 5.92 21.30
C ASP A 170 -32.92 4.66 22.19
N GLY A 171 -32.25 4.70 23.35
CA GLY A 171 -32.17 3.57 24.27
C GLY A 171 -30.91 2.71 24.13
N ASP A 172 -30.05 2.98 23.15
CA ASP A 172 -28.75 2.30 23.02
C ASP A 172 -27.91 2.45 24.30
N LYS A 173 -27.26 1.35 24.68
CA LYS A 173 -26.30 1.27 25.78
C LYS A 173 -24.91 0.92 25.26
N LEU A 174 -23.90 1.04 26.12
CA LEU A 174 -22.51 0.71 25.79
C LEU A 174 -22.37 -0.70 25.20
N SER A 175 -23.03 -1.70 25.78
CA SER A 175 -23.02 -3.09 25.29
C SER A 175 -23.56 -3.24 23.86
N ASP A 176 -24.58 -2.46 23.47
CA ASP A 176 -25.17 -2.54 22.13
C ASP A 176 -24.16 -2.09 21.07
N ILE A 177 -23.41 -1.03 21.35
CA ILE A 177 -22.38 -0.51 20.43
C ILE A 177 -21.15 -1.41 20.41
N ILE A 178 -20.75 -1.97 21.57
CA ILE A 178 -19.69 -2.98 21.63
C ILE A 178 -20.08 -4.21 20.81
N GLU A 179 -21.32 -4.67 20.89
CA GLU A 179 -21.84 -5.78 20.11
C GLU A 179 -21.80 -5.48 18.61
N LEU A 180 -22.32 -4.32 18.17
CA LEU A 180 -22.27 -3.90 16.77
C LEU A 180 -20.83 -3.79 16.23
N ALA A 181 -19.88 -3.47 17.12
CA ALA A 181 -18.46 -3.43 16.83
C ALA A 181 -17.76 -4.80 16.92
N LEU A 182 -18.54 -5.90 16.92
CA LEU A 182 -18.09 -7.29 16.98
C LEU A 182 -17.35 -7.66 18.27
N GLY A 183 -17.62 -6.94 19.36
CA GLY A 183 -17.04 -7.18 20.67
C GLY A 183 -15.62 -6.64 20.85
N ILE A 184 -15.13 -6.78 22.09
CA ILE A 184 -13.77 -6.39 22.50
C ILE A 184 -12.75 -7.25 21.78
N ASN A 185 -11.68 -6.61 21.29
CA ASN A 185 -10.59 -7.32 20.64
C ASN A 185 -9.77 -8.07 21.69
N LYS A 186 -9.73 -9.40 21.56
CA LYS A 186 -9.07 -10.32 22.51
C LYS A 186 -7.53 -10.22 22.50
N ALA A 187 -6.94 -9.49 21.56
CA ALA A 187 -5.51 -9.21 21.57
C ALA A 187 -5.12 -8.27 22.72
N TYR A 188 -6.07 -7.46 23.21
CA TYR A 188 -5.86 -6.57 24.35
C TYR A 188 -6.12 -7.32 25.66
N GLU A 189 -5.24 -7.09 26.63
CA GLU A 189 -5.36 -7.63 27.98
C GLU A 189 -5.96 -6.56 28.91
N ASN A 190 -6.63 -6.97 30.00
CA ASN A 190 -7.15 -6.09 31.07
C ASN A 190 -8.12 -4.98 30.59
N VAL A 191 -9.01 -5.30 29.65
CA VAL A 191 -10.00 -4.35 29.11
C VAL A 191 -11.21 -4.25 30.03
N GLU A 192 -11.15 -3.35 31.02
CA GLU A 192 -12.22 -3.19 32.03
C GLU A 192 -13.03 -1.89 31.91
N PHE A 193 -12.44 -0.85 31.33
CA PHE A 193 -12.98 0.50 31.36
C PHE A 193 -13.26 1.05 29.96
N ALA A 194 -14.33 1.84 29.86
CA ALA A 194 -14.61 2.67 28.71
C ALA A 194 -14.54 4.15 29.12
N ARG A 195 -13.98 4.97 28.26
CA ARG A 195 -14.05 6.42 28.36
C ARG A 195 -15.09 6.93 27.36
N ILE A 196 -16.10 7.62 27.85
CA ILE A 196 -17.14 8.23 27.01
C ILE A 196 -16.94 9.74 27.06
N SER A 197 -16.58 10.33 25.93
CA SER A 197 -16.58 11.76 25.69
C SER A 197 -17.94 12.17 25.15
N ARG A 198 -18.59 13.09 25.85
CA ARG A 198 -19.90 13.63 25.51
C ARG A 198 -19.83 15.14 25.40
N LEU A 199 -20.06 15.65 24.20
CA LEU A 199 -20.15 17.09 23.96
C LEU A 199 -21.53 17.60 24.36
N SER A 200 -21.59 18.83 24.87
CA SER A 200 -22.84 19.55 25.02
C SER A 200 -23.48 19.86 23.67
N TYR A 201 -24.77 20.18 23.67
CA TYR A 201 -25.51 20.47 22.43
C TYR A 201 -24.91 21.64 21.64
N SER A 202 -24.36 22.66 22.32
CA SER A 202 -23.68 23.79 21.66
C SER A 202 -22.25 23.46 21.22
N GLY A 203 -21.67 22.37 21.72
CA GLY A 203 -20.29 21.96 21.45
C GLY A 203 -19.24 22.67 22.30
N ASP A 204 -19.64 23.55 23.22
CA ASP A 204 -18.73 24.39 24.00
C ASP A 204 -18.12 23.68 25.23
N SER A 205 -18.70 22.55 25.64
CA SER A 205 -18.22 21.79 26.80
C SER A 205 -18.20 20.29 26.52
N GLU A 206 -17.21 19.61 27.10
CA GLU A 206 -17.01 18.17 27.01
C GLU A 206 -17.12 17.56 28.41
N HIS A 207 -17.96 16.54 28.55
CA HIS A 207 -18.07 15.73 29.76
C HIS A 207 -17.46 14.36 29.49
N ILE A 208 -16.39 14.04 30.21
CA ILE A 208 -15.69 12.74 30.10
C ILE A 208 -16.15 11.83 31.24
N LEU A 209 -16.74 10.70 30.88
CA LEU A 209 -17.19 9.66 31.81
C LEU A 209 -16.24 8.47 31.70
N ASN A 210 -15.55 8.12 32.79
CA ASN A 210 -14.81 6.86 32.87
C ASN A 210 -15.70 5.85 33.61
N VAL A 211 -16.12 4.81 32.91
CA VAL A 211 -17.10 3.83 33.39
C VAL A 211 -16.55 2.43 33.25
N LYS A 212 -16.96 1.52 34.14
CA LYS A 212 -16.69 0.09 33.93
C LYS A 212 -17.59 -0.42 32.82
N ILE A 213 -17.04 -1.24 31.92
CA ILE A 213 -17.82 -1.79 30.79
C ILE A 213 -19.04 -2.58 31.30
N THR A 214 -18.88 -3.26 32.44
CA THR A 214 -19.95 -4.03 33.10
C THR A 214 -21.12 -3.19 33.61
N GLU A 215 -20.95 -1.89 33.83
CA GLU A 215 -22.03 -1.00 34.27
C GLU A 215 -23.02 -0.70 33.14
N ASN A 216 -22.59 -0.89 31.89
CA ASN A 216 -23.42 -0.77 30.69
C ASN A 216 -24.30 0.51 30.65
N PRO A 217 -23.69 1.72 30.75
CA PRO A 217 -24.45 2.96 30.82
C PRO A 217 -25.23 3.23 29.51
N PRO A 218 -26.35 3.96 29.61
CA PRO A 218 -27.05 4.45 28.43
C PRO A 218 -26.19 5.48 27.69
N LEU A 219 -26.24 5.42 26.37
CA LEU A 219 -25.52 6.32 25.49
C LEU A 219 -26.42 7.46 25.02
N GLN A 220 -25.77 8.51 24.55
CA GLN A 220 -26.41 9.65 23.93
C GLN A 220 -25.87 9.85 22.53
N ARG A 221 -26.69 10.50 21.71
CA ARG A 221 -26.31 10.95 20.38
C ARG A 221 -25.03 11.80 20.46
N GLY A 222 -24.05 11.45 19.62
CA GLY A 222 -22.76 12.14 19.51
C GLY A 222 -21.69 11.63 20.47
N ASP A 223 -21.99 10.65 21.33
CA ASP A 223 -21.01 10.06 22.24
C ASP A 223 -19.82 9.47 21.47
N ARG A 224 -18.62 9.71 22.00
CA ARG A 224 -17.35 9.16 21.52
C ARG A 224 -16.77 8.26 22.59
N ILE A 225 -16.72 6.97 22.29
CA ILE A 225 -16.39 5.92 23.23
C ILE A 225 -15.00 5.37 22.88
N THR A 226 -14.09 5.40 23.84
CA THR A 226 -12.81 4.71 23.75
C THR A 226 -12.80 3.57 24.73
N ILE A 227 -12.70 2.34 24.22
CA ILE A 227 -12.47 1.16 25.04
C ILE A 227 -11.00 1.17 25.45
N VAL A 228 -10.75 1.48 26.72
CA VAL A 228 -9.41 1.71 27.25
C VAL A 228 -8.73 0.37 27.45
N ALA A 229 -7.56 0.22 26.84
CA ALA A 229 -6.68 -0.91 27.06
C ALA A 229 -5.22 -0.49 26.89
N GLU A 230 -4.32 -1.25 27.51
CA GLU A 230 -2.90 -1.16 27.18
C GLU A 230 -2.68 -1.84 25.84
N GLU A 231 -2.01 -1.16 24.91
CA GLU A 231 -1.67 -1.75 23.62
C GLU A 231 -0.73 -2.94 23.85
N THR A 232 -1.20 -4.15 23.53
CA THR A 232 -0.34 -5.34 23.59
C THR A 232 0.87 -5.14 22.68
N GLN A 233 2.06 -5.25 23.26
CA GLN A 233 3.31 -5.19 22.49
C GLN A 233 3.64 -6.56 21.88
N LYS A 234 2.76 -7.56 21.99
CA LYS A 234 2.90 -8.89 21.35
C LYS A 234 2.58 -8.80 19.86
N LYS A 235 3.40 -8.05 19.10
CA LYS A 235 3.34 -7.98 17.63
C LYS A 235 4.34 -8.97 17.03
N ASP A 236 4.11 -9.38 15.78
CA ASP A 236 5.02 -10.24 15.01
C ASP A 236 6.24 -9.44 14.52
N PHE A 237 7.06 -8.95 15.46
CA PHE A 237 8.29 -8.24 15.11
C PHE A 237 9.27 -9.20 14.45
N LYS A 238 9.77 -8.84 13.28
CA LYS A 238 10.71 -9.71 12.55
C LYS A 238 11.68 -8.91 11.71
N VAL A 239 12.80 -9.56 11.43
CA VAL A 239 13.80 -9.11 10.45
C VAL A 239 13.87 -10.11 9.32
N TYR A 240 14.24 -9.63 8.13
CA TYR A 240 14.38 -10.47 6.95
C TYR A 240 15.84 -10.61 6.57
N ILE A 241 16.35 -11.84 6.55
CA ILE A 241 17.74 -12.13 6.19
C ILE A 241 17.79 -12.78 4.83
N VAL A 242 18.63 -12.24 3.95
CA VAL A 242 18.79 -12.72 2.57
C VAL A 242 20.26 -12.88 2.23
N GLY A 243 20.55 -13.93 1.46
CA GLY A 243 21.89 -14.20 0.92
C GLY A 243 22.62 -15.33 1.64
N GLU A 244 23.93 -15.17 1.82
CA GLU A 244 24.86 -16.24 2.18
C GLU A 244 24.91 -16.55 3.69
N VAL A 245 23.75 -16.92 4.22
CA VAL A 245 23.58 -17.52 5.56
C VAL A 245 23.11 -18.97 5.43
N HIS A 246 23.26 -19.78 6.49
CA HIS A 246 22.81 -21.17 6.46
C HIS A 246 21.29 -21.30 6.25
N THR A 247 20.49 -20.49 6.94
CA THR A 247 19.03 -20.51 6.82
C THR A 247 18.47 -19.10 6.57
N PRO A 248 18.35 -18.66 5.30
CA PRO A 248 17.76 -17.36 4.97
C PRO A 248 16.25 -17.34 5.26
N GLY A 249 15.69 -16.17 5.52
CA GLY A 249 14.26 -16.01 5.79
C GLY A 249 13.95 -15.00 6.90
N PHE A 250 12.71 -15.06 7.41
CA PHE A 250 12.28 -14.22 8.52
C PHE A 250 12.77 -14.77 9.86
N VAL A 251 13.29 -13.90 10.70
CA VAL A 251 13.66 -14.20 12.08
C VAL A 251 12.82 -13.31 13.00
N SER A 252 12.01 -13.94 13.85
CA SER A 252 11.23 -13.22 14.85
C SER A 252 12.15 -12.56 15.87
N ILE A 253 11.88 -11.32 16.25
CA ILE A 253 12.69 -10.54 17.18
C ILE A 253 11.82 -10.01 18.33
N THR A 254 12.47 -9.53 19.39
CA THR A 254 11.80 -8.72 20.41
C THR A 254 11.89 -7.25 20.01
N LYS A 255 10.91 -6.43 20.43
CA LYS A 255 10.79 -5.02 20.00
C LYS A 255 12.09 -4.22 20.13
N ASN A 256 12.81 -4.38 21.25
CA ASN A 256 13.92 -3.50 21.63
C ASN A 256 15.12 -4.23 22.25
N ASN A 257 15.19 -5.57 22.19
CA ASN A 257 16.22 -6.31 22.95
C ASN A 257 17.01 -7.33 22.11
N THR A 258 16.54 -7.67 20.91
CA THR A 258 17.23 -8.64 20.07
C THR A 258 18.36 -7.97 19.31
N THR A 259 19.56 -8.54 19.40
CA THR A 259 20.77 -8.00 18.78
C THR A 259 21.03 -8.65 17.41
N LEU A 260 21.81 -7.97 16.58
CA LEU A 260 22.19 -8.47 15.26
C LEU A 260 23.00 -9.77 15.37
N ARG A 261 23.88 -9.90 16.38
CA ARG A 261 24.59 -11.17 16.65
C ARG A 261 23.62 -12.30 16.95
N GLU A 262 22.61 -12.05 17.79
CA GLU A 262 21.59 -13.05 18.12
C GLU A 262 20.83 -13.50 16.86
N VAL A 263 20.46 -12.56 16.00
CA VAL A 263 19.79 -12.82 14.72
C VAL A 263 20.65 -13.69 13.80
N ILE A 264 21.93 -13.34 13.59
CA ILE A 264 22.85 -14.11 12.75
C ILE A 264 23.09 -15.51 13.33
N THR A 265 23.19 -15.62 14.65
CA THR A 265 23.36 -16.93 15.34
C THR A 265 22.13 -17.83 15.11
N ARG A 266 20.91 -17.28 15.16
CA ARG A 266 19.67 -18.04 14.94
C ARG A 266 19.54 -18.61 13.53
N VAL A 267 20.14 -17.96 12.53
CA VAL A 267 20.19 -18.50 11.15
C VAL A 267 21.38 -19.43 10.89
N GLY A 268 22.13 -19.79 11.94
CA GLY A 268 23.26 -20.72 11.86
C GLY A 268 24.59 -20.08 11.45
N GLY A 269 24.68 -18.74 11.42
CA GLY A 269 25.87 -18.02 10.98
C GLY A 269 25.97 -17.85 9.45
N PHE A 270 27.12 -17.33 9.02
CA PHE A 270 27.43 -17.08 7.61
C PHE A 270 27.99 -18.32 6.93
N LYS A 271 27.70 -18.49 5.63
CA LYS A 271 28.38 -19.49 4.80
C LYS A 271 29.82 -19.05 4.49
N PRO A 272 30.74 -19.97 4.15
CA PRO A 272 32.10 -19.62 3.72
C PRO A 272 32.16 -18.73 2.46
N SER A 273 31.13 -18.78 1.62
CA SER A 273 30.93 -17.97 0.42
C SER A 273 30.43 -16.55 0.71
N ALA A 274 30.14 -16.20 1.97
CA ALA A 274 29.59 -14.89 2.32
C ALA A 274 30.62 -13.76 2.17
N ASP A 275 30.20 -12.66 1.58
CA ASP A 275 30.99 -11.44 1.48
C ASP A 275 30.61 -10.45 2.59
N LEU A 276 31.30 -10.56 3.72
CA LEU A 276 31.02 -9.75 4.90
C LEU A 276 31.41 -8.28 4.72
N ASN A 277 32.30 -7.95 3.77
CA ASN A 277 32.71 -6.57 3.52
C ASN A 277 31.64 -5.79 2.72
N ARG A 278 30.75 -6.51 2.03
CA ARG A 278 29.62 -5.94 1.29
C ARG A 278 28.26 -6.29 1.92
N ALA A 279 28.26 -6.86 3.11
CA ALA A 279 27.04 -7.11 3.85
C ALA A 279 26.46 -5.78 4.36
N GLU A 280 25.15 -5.61 4.22
CA GLU A 280 24.46 -4.37 4.57
C GLU A 280 23.25 -4.68 5.47
N LEU A 281 23.04 -3.85 6.51
CA LEU A 281 21.77 -3.76 7.23
C LEU A 281 21.02 -2.53 6.74
N VAL A 282 19.82 -2.77 6.22
CA VAL A 282 18.89 -1.72 5.80
C VAL A 282 17.78 -1.65 6.84
N ARG A 283 17.63 -0.48 7.48
CA ARG A 283 16.63 -0.29 8.52
C ARG A 283 15.27 0.04 7.91
N GLY A 284 14.26 -0.71 8.35
CA GLY A 284 12.85 -0.35 8.20
C GLY A 284 12.14 -0.83 6.94
N THR A 285 10.82 -0.92 7.09
CA THR A 285 9.80 -1.14 6.06
C THR A 285 9.25 0.20 5.58
N ASN A 286 9.96 0.93 4.72
CA ASN A 286 9.42 2.15 4.10
C ASN A 286 8.40 1.79 3.00
N VAL A 287 7.20 1.37 3.41
CA VAL A 287 6.02 1.35 2.54
C VAL A 287 4.82 2.10 3.15
N PHE A 288 4.74 2.31 4.47
CA PHE A 288 3.63 3.09 5.05
C PHE A 288 4.01 3.86 6.33
N ARG A 289 4.31 5.16 6.22
CA ARG A 289 4.15 6.13 7.33
C ARG A 289 3.65 7.48 6.82
N SER A 290 2.83 8.12 7.65
CA SER A 290 2.00 9.30 7.36
C SER A 290 2.76 10.50 6.79
N PHE A 291 2.06 11.31 5.99
CA PHE A 291 2.55 12.46 5.21
C PHE A 291 3.54 13.38 5.95
N LEU A 292 3.36 13.60 7.26
CA LEU A 292 4.18 14.50 8.09
C LEU A 292 5.58 13.95 8.44
N PHE A 293 5.88 12.69 8.13
CA PHE A 293 7.19 12.06 8.38
C PHE A 293 7.73 11.33 7.15
N THR A 294 7.32 11.76 5.95
CA THR A 294 7.76 11.17 4.68
C THR A 294 9.14 11.70 4.26
N GLU A 295 9.89 10.87 3.53
CA GLU A 295 11.14 11.28 2.88
C GLU A 295 10.91 12.49 1.97
N GLU A 296 9.75 12.54 1.31
CA GLU A 296 9.28 13.62 0.47
C GLU A 296 9.11 14.93 1.27
N PHE A 297 8.53 14.89 2.46
CA PHE A 297 8.39 16.07 3.32
C PHE A 297 9.74 16.62 3.79
N GLU A 298 10.65 15.74 4.23
CA GLU A 298 12.02 16.13 4.61
C GLU A 298 12.81 16.69 3.42
N ASN A 299 12.68 16.08 2.23
CA ASN A 299 13.21 16.63 0.98
C ASN A 299 12.69 18.05 0.73
N MET A 300 11.38 18.28 0.89
CA MET A 300 10.77 19.60 0.71
C MET A 300 11.27 20.62 1.76
N LEU A 301 11.46 20.22 3.02
CA LEU A 301 12.01 21.09 4.06
C LEU A 301 13.44 21.52 3.75
N MET A 302 14.28 20.61 3.29
CA MET A 302 15.67 20.93 2.97
C MET A 302 15.79 21.73 1.66
N LEU A 303 15.03 21.38 0.63
CA LEU A 303 15.00 22.13 -0.64
C LEU A 303 14.48 23.56 -0.45
N ARG A 304 13.55 23.78 0.49
CA ARG A 304 13.02 25.12 0.80
C ARG A 304 14.11 26.13 1.17
N MET A 305 15.20 25.68 1.82
CA MET A 305 16.32 26.53 2.21
C MET A 305 17.57 26.34 1.35
N ALA A 306 17.52 25.46 0.35
CA ALA A 306 18.66 25.15 -0.49
C ALA A 306 18.84 26.22 -1.59
N THR A 307 20.06 26.74 -1.71
CA THR A 307 20.46 27.58 -2.84
C THR A 307 21.06 26.70 -3.94
N ILE A 308 20.31 25.70 -4.40
CA ILE A 308 20.73 24.76 -5.46
C ILE A 308 19.95 25.04 -6.74
N THR A 309 20.57 24.78 -7.89
CA THR A 309 19.90 24.90 -9.19
C THR A 309 18.93 23.73 -9.42
N GLU A 310 17.97 23.87 -10.35
CA GLU A 310 17.08 22.76 -10.71
C GLU A 310 17.86 21.53 -11.19
N GLU A 311 19.00 21.73 -11.85
CA GLU A 311 19.89 20.67 -12.35
C GLU A 311 20.53 19.89 -11.18
N ASP A 312 20.90 20.57 -10.09
CA ASP A 312 21.51 19.97 -8.90
C ASP A 312 20.48 19.34 -7.93
N SER A 313 19.20 19.74 -8.05
CA SER A 313 18.13 19.26 -7.18
C SER A 313 17.91 17.75 -7.26
N SER A 314 18.12 17.17 -8.44
CA SER A 314 17.98 15.72 -8.66
C SER A 314 19.05 14.93 -7.91
N SER A 315 20.31 15.39 -7.95
CA SER A 315 21.41 14.78 -7.20
C SER A 315 21.17 14.87 -5.70
N PHE A 316 20.72 16.03 -5.21
CA PHE A 316 20.37 16.21 -3.80
C PHE A 316 19.24 15.27 -3.34
N ILE A 317 18.17 15.15 -4.14
CA ILE A 317 17.04 14.25 -3.84
C ILE A 317 17.52 12.79 -3.80
N ILE A 318 18.34 12.38 -4.76
CA ILE A 318 18.91 11.02 -4.82
C ILE A 318 19.82 10.75 -3.61
N ASP A 319 20.73 11.66 -3.30
CA ASP A 319 21.65 11.52 -2.18
C ASP A 319 20.91 11.47 -0.84
N ASN A 320 19.89 12.30 -0.66
CA ASN A 320 19.07 12.25 0.53
C ASN A 320 18.26 10.94 0.62
N LYS A 321 17.70 10.47 -0.49
CA LYS A 321 17.00 9.18 -0.55
C LYS A 321 17.93 8.02 -0.20
N LEU A 322 19.15 8.04 -0.73
CA LEU A 322 20.19 7.06 -0.41
C LEU A 322 20.60 7.14 1.06
N ARG A 323 20.76 8.34 1.64
CA ARG A 323 21.03 8.52 3.07
C ARG A 323 19.93 7.93 3.94
N PHE A 324 18.66 8.14 3.61
CA PHE A 324 17.55 7.56 4.36
C PHE A 324 17.52 6.02 4.26
N THR A 325 17.83 5.49 3.09
CA THR A 325 17.85 4.04 2.85
C THR A 325 19.07 3.35 3.47
N ARG A 326 20.25 3.98 3.41
CA ARG A 326 21.56 3.41 3.79
C ARG A 326 22.14 3.97 5.08
N GLY A 327 21.48 4.93 5.74
CA GLY A 327 22.00 5.66 6.90
C GLY A 327 22.27 4.83 8.16
N ASN A 328 22.14 3.50 8.11
CA ASN A 328 22.50 2.58 9.19
C ASN A 328 23.68 1.66 8.83
N ALA A 329 24.37 1.90 7.70
CA ALA A 329 25.50 1.10 7.21
C ALA A 329 26.85 1.43 7.88
N LEU A 330 26.87 1.50 9.22
CA LEU A 330 28.11 1.62 10.01
C LEU A 330 28.54 0.27 10.63
N ILE A 331 27.86 -0.82 10.29
CA ILE A 331 28.03 -2.13 10.94
C ILE A 331 29.13 -2.91 10.20
N GLU A 332 30.20 -3.27 10.90
CA GLU A 332 31.24 -4.16 10.37
C GLU A 332 30.85 -5.64 10.58
N PHE A 333 30.36 -6.30 9.53
CA PHE A 333 29.89 -7.69 9.62
C PHE A 333 31.01 -8.73 9.78
N ASN A 334 32.25 -8.37 9.43
CA ASN A 334 33.43 -9.23 9.54
C ASN A 334 33.72 -9.70 10.97
N ARG A 335 33.30 -8.93 11.98
CA ARG A 335 33.60 -9.16 13.41
C ARG A 335 32.34 -9.32 14.25
N ILE A 336 31.18 -9.45 13.63
CA ILE A 336 29.90 -9.39 14.35
C ILE A 336 29.69 -10.54 15.33
N LEU A 337 30.32 -11.69 15.05
CA LEU A 337 30.30 -12.86 15.92
C LEU A 337 31.35 -12.79 17.04
N ASP A 338 32.29 -11.84 16.98
CA ASP A 338 33.27 -11.62 18.03
C ASP A 338 32.57 -11.00 19.25
N GLN A 339 32.83 -11.56 20.45
CA GLN A 339 32.25 -11.04 21.69
C GLN A 339 32.70 -9.60 22.02
N ALA A 340 33.84 -9.16 21.48
CA ALA A 340 34.37 -7.82 21.70
C ALA A 340 33.90 -6.79 20.66
N SER A 341 33.14 -7.19 19.63
CA SER A 341 32.66 -6.26 18.61
C SER A 341 31.39 -5.53 19.07
N PRO A 342 31.40 -4.18 19.14
CA PRO A 342 30.21 -3.39 19.49
C PRO A 342 29.10 -3.52 18.43
N ASP A 343 29.47 -3.85 17.20
CA ASP A 343 28.53 -3.96 16.08
C ASP A 343 27.61 -5.18 16.19
N GLY A 344 28.07 -6.23 16.88
CA GLY A 344 27.23 -7.40 17.18
C GLY A 344 26.12 -7.10 18.20
N ASP A 345 26.29 -6.06 19.03
CA ASP A 345 25.30 -5.63 20.02
C ASP A 345 24.27 -4.65 19.44
N PHE A 346 24.35 -4.37 18.15
CA PHE A 346 23.37 -3.52 17.46
C PHE A 346 21.96 -4.10 17.59
N ILE A 347 21.04 -3.29 18.13
CA ILE A 347 19.63 -3.69 18.31
C ILE A 347 18.91 -3.56 16.97
N VAL A 348 18.46 -4.71 16.44
CA VAL A 348 17.66 -4.76 15.23
C VAL A 348 16.20 -4.39 15.53
N ARG A 349 15.51 -3.87 14.52
CA ARG A 349 14.12 -3.43 14.62
C ARG A 349 13.23 -4.16 13.63
N ASP A 350 11.94 -4.09 13.92
CA ASP A 350 10.93 -4.67 13.04
C ASP A 350 11.04 -4.08 11.62
N GLY A 351 11.08 -4.98 10.64
CA GLY A 351 11.23 -4.60 9.23
C GLY A 351 12.66 -4.38 8.76
N ASP A 352 13.69 -4.56 9.61
CA ASP A 352 15.08 -4.51 9.14
C ASP A 352 15.37 -5.65 8.16
N ILE A 353 16.14 -5.33 7.11
CA ILE A 353 16.60 -6.28 6.09
C ILE A 353 18.11 -6.41 6.21
N ILE A 354 18.58 -7.64 6.37
CA ILE A 354 20.00 -7.97 6.43
C ILE A 354 20.35 -8.68 5.12
N PHE A 355 21.19 -8.03 4.32
CA PHE A 355 21.63 -8.54 3.02
C PHE A 355 23.09 -8.97 3.09
N ILE A 356 23.36 -10.23 2.81
CA ILE A 356 24.70 -10.83 2.88
C ILE A 356 25.02 -11.39 1.48
N PRO A 357 25.70 -10.62 0.61
CA PRO A 357 25.96 -11.06 -0.75
C PRO A 357 26.96 -12.22 -0.81
N GLU A 358 26.98 -12.89 -1.95
CA GLU A 358 27.99 -13.89 -2.28
C GLU A 358 29.32 -13.23 -2.66
N LYS A 359 30.41 -13.81 -2.18
CA LYS A 359 31.78 -13.44 -2.54
C LYS A 359 32.11 -13.97 -3.93
N LEU A 360 31.80 -13.17 -4.94
CA LEU A 360 32.13 -13.47 -6.32
C LEU A 360 33.56 -13.00 -6.62
N ASN A 361 34.46 -13.93 -6.94
CA ASN A 361 35.81 -13.63 -7.40
C ASN A 361 35.83 -13.19 -8.88
N LEU A 362 34.99 -12.21 -9.23
CA LEU A 362 34.70 -11.83 -10.62
C LEU A 362 34.75 -10.31 -10.80
N VAL A 363 35.18 -9.87 -11.96
CA VAL A 363 35.15 -8.49 -12.44
C VAL A 363 34.24 -8.43 -13.67
N TYR A 364 33.35 -7.44 -13.74
CA TYR A 364 32.44 -7.31 -14.87
C TYR A 364 32.93 -6.28 -15.88
N VAL A 365 33.22 -6.71 -17.12
CA VAL A 365 33.70 -5.83 -18.19
C VAL A 365 32.56 -5.52 -19.15
N PHE A 366 32.31 -4.25 -19.45
CA PHE A 366 31.23 -3.82 -20.33
C PHE A 366 31.48 -2.49 -21.04
N GLY A 367 30.62 -2.16 -22.00
CA GLY A 367 30.80 -1.00 -22.88
C GLY A 367 31.34 -1.42 -24.23
N GLN A 368 32.29 -0.65 -24.77
CA GLN A 368 32.81 -0.84 -26.12
C GLN A 368 33.96 -1.88 -26.17
N VAL A 369 33.64 -3.11 -25.77
CA VAL A 369 34.48 -4.30 -25.87
C VAL A 369 33.79 -5.35 -26.74
N LYS A 370 34.56 -6.29 -27.32
CA LYS A 370 33.99 -7.28 -28.25
C LYS A 370 33.07 -8.30 -27.57
N LYS A 371 33.34 -8.65 -26.32
CA LYS A 371 32.59 -9.64 -25.52
C LYS A 371 32.43 -9.15 -24.08
N PRO A 372 31.38 -8.36 -23.76
CA PRO A 372 31.11 -7.96 -22.38
C PRO A 372 30.71 -9.18 -21.54
N GLY A 373 31.05 -9.17 -20.25
CA GLY A 373 30.74 -10.27 -19.34
C GLY A 373 31.58 -10.30 -18.07
N TYR A 374 31.34 -11.32 -17.24
CA TYR A 374 32.12 -11.60 -16.04
C TYR A 374 33.42 -12.32 -16.37
N ILE A 375 34.49 -11.90 -15.70
CA ILE A 375 35.84 -12.43 -15.87
C ILE A 375 36.40 -12.71 -14.48
N GLU A 376 37.04 -13.87 -14.32
CA GLU A 376 37.67 -14.25 -13.04
C GLU A 376 38.75 -13.25 -12.64
N HIS A 377 38.66 -12.78 -11.40
CA HIS A 377 39.63 -11.85 -10.80
C HIS A 377 40.93 -12.58 -10.48
N LYS A 378 42.05 -11.89 -10.73
CA LYS A 378 43.40 -12.33 -10.38
C LYS A 378 44.19 -11.17 -9.79
N ASP A 379 44.78 -11.38 -8.62
CA ASP A 379 45.49 -10.33 -7.85
C ASP A 379 46.67 -9.69 -8.60
N SER A 380 47.29 -10.40 -9.55
CA SER A 380 48.45 -9.91 -10.32
C SER A 380 48.07 -9.20 -11.62
N GLU A 381 46.79 -9.11 -11.97
CA GLU A 381 46.32 -8.67 -13.28
C GLU A 381 45.70 -7.27 -13.22
N ASN A 382 46.03 -6.44 -14.21
CA ASN A 382 45.50 -5.07 -14.33
C ASN A 382 44.34 -4.98 -15.33
N TYR A 383 43.81 -3.79 -15.56
CA TYR A 383 42.67 -3.55 -16.48
C TYR A 383 42.89 -4.12 -17.89
N ASN A 384 44.13 -4.15 -18.40
CA ASN A 384 44.45 -4.70 -19.72
C ASN A 384 44.17 -6.20 -19.82
N TYR A 385 44.41 -6.97 -18.75
CA TYR A 385 44.03 -8.38 -18.70
C TYR A 385 42.53 -8.54 -18.93
N TYR A 386 41.70 -7.78 -18.23
CA TYR A 386 40.25 -7.88 -18.32
C TYR A 386 39.73 -7.46 -19.70
N ILE A 387 40.28 -6.39 -20.29
CA ILE A 387 39.96 -5.96 -21.66
C ILE A 387 40.35 -7.03 -22.67
N SER A 388 41.54 -7.63 -22.53
CA SER A 388 42.00 -8.70 -23.43
C SER A 388 41.08 -9.94 -23.37
N LYS A 389 40.63 -10.32 -22.15
CA LYS A 389 39.71 -11.43 -21.92
C LYS A 389 38.30 -11.13 -22.46
N ALA A 390 37.91 -9.86 -22.49
CA ALA A 390 36.70 -9.38 -23.17
C ALA A 390 36.85 -9.31 -24.70
N GLY A 391 37.94 -9.84 -25.28
CA GLY A 391 38.19 -9.87 -26.72
C GLY A 391 38.80 -8.58 -27.27
N GLY A 392 39.29 -7.70 -26.41
CA GLY A 392 39.86 -6.40 -26.77
C GLY A 392 38.80 -5.31 -26.93
N LEU A 393 39.29 -4.09 -27.21
CA LEU A 393 38.47 -2.93 -27.50
C LEU A 393 37.69 -3.11 -28.81
N GLY A 394 36.47 -2.58 -28.84
CA GLY A 394 35.67 -2.48 -30.07
C GLY A 394 36.02 -1.25 -30.89
N ASP A 395 35.60 -1.20 -32.15
CA ASP A 395 36.08 -0.21 -33.13
C ASP A 395 35.75 1.26 -32.80
N LEU A 396 34.72 1.49 -31.98
CA LEU A 396 34.32 2.82 -31.52
C LEU A 396 34.72 3.09 -30.06
N ALA A 397 35.69 2.35 -29.52
CA ALA A 397 36.12 2.53 -28.14
C ALA A 397 36.87 3.84 -28.02
N ARG A 398 36.61 4.59 -26.95
CA ARG A 398 37.48 5.71 -26.62
C ARG A 398 38.73 5.22 -25.89
N GLU A 399 39.70 6.11 -25.76
CA GLU A 399 40.94 5.87 -25.03
C GLU A 399 40.71 5.84 -23.52
N GLU A 400 39.75 6.61 -23.00
CA GLU A 400 39.48 6.65 -21.56
C GLU A 400 38.86 5.33 -21.09
N ILE A 401 39.38 4.74 -20.02
CA ILE A 401 38.83 3.54 -19.39
C ILE A 401 38.48 3.86 -17.96
N TYR A 402 37.34 3.36 -17.47
CA TYR A 402 36.93 3.58 -16.09
C TYR A 402 36.82 2.26 -15.32
N ILE A 403 37.38 2.27 -14.11
CA ILE A 403 37.13 1.24 -13.11
C ILE A 403 36.09 1.78 -12.14
N ILE A 404 34.95 1.10 -12.06
CA ILE A 404 33.88 1.41 -11.11
C ILE A 404 34.03 0.47 -9.93
N LYS A 405 34.35 1.02 -8.76
CA LYS A 405 34.57 0.24 -7.54
C LYS A 405 33.27 -0.45 -7.09
N GLY A 406 33.32 -1.75 -6.81
CA GLY A 406 32.14 -2.56 -6.50
C GLY A 406 31.37 -2.11 -5.26
N THR A 407 32.12 -1.68 -4.24
CA THR A 407 31.57 -1.24 -2.93
C THR A 407 31.14 0.23 -2.98
N SER A 408 32.06 1.16 -3.29
CA SER A 408 31.78 2.60 -3.23
C SER A 408 31.04 3.15 -4.46
N ARG A 409 31.01 2.39 -5.57
CA ARG A 409 30.51 2.84 -6.88
C ARG A 409 31.23 4.09 -7.42
N THR A 410 32.40 4.40 -6.88
CA THR A 410 33.29 5.45 -7.39
C THR A 410 33.81 5.07 -8.77
N TRP A 411 33.78 6.02 -9.69
CA TRP A 411 34.37 5.88 -11.01
C TRP A 411 35.79 6.43 -10.95
N VAL A 412 36.75 5.58 -11.29
CA VAL A 412 38.17 5.94 -11.35
C VAL A 412 38.62 5.78 -12.79
N GLU A 413 39.03 6.88 -13.41
CA GLU A 413 39.66 6.83 -14.73
C GLU A 413 41.03 6.13 -14.62
N VAL A 414 41.34 5.28 -15.58
CA VAL A 414 42.59 4.55 -15.61
C VAL A 414 43.71 5.48 -16.05
N ASP A 415 44.68 5.67 -15.16
CA ASP A 415 45.98 6.26 -15.47
C ASP A 415 46.93 5.14 -15.91
N GLU A 416 47.52 5.25 -17.11
CA GLU A 416 48.44 4.23 -17.64
C GLU A 416 49.73 4.10 -16.80
N ASP A 417 50.20 5.21 -16.22
CA ASP A 417 51.43 5.24 -15.44
C ASP A 417 51.23 4.67 -14.02
N ASN A 418 50.01 4.77 -13.50
CA ASN A 418 49.65 4.25 -12.18
C ASN A 418 48.21 3.68 -12.17
N PRO A 419 48.00 2.48 -12.73
CA PRO A 419 46.67 1.94 -12.88
C PRO A 419 46.04 1.57 -11.52
N PRO A 420 44.74 1.85 -11.33
CA PRO A 420 44.07 1.53 -10.07
C PRO A 420 43.98 0.01 -9.86
N SER A 421 44.07 -0.41 -8.59
CA SER A 421 43.87 -1.81 -8.23
C SER A 421 42.43 -2.24 -8.49
N ILE A 422 42.29 -3.37 -9.19
CA ILE A 422 41.01 -4.02 -9.43
C ILE A 422 40.79 -5.05 -8.35
N GLU A 423 39.63 -5.01 -7.73
CA GLU A 423 39.20 -5.95 -6.69
C GLU A 423 38.03 -6.81 -7.21
N PRO A 424 37.79 -7.97 -6.60
CA PRO A 424 36.57 -8.74 -6.86
C PRO A 424 35.31 -7.89 -6.68
N GLY A 425 34.42 -7.93 -7.66
CA GLY A 425 33.17 -7.17 -7.69
C GLY A 425 33.27 -5.79 -8.35
N ASP A 426 34.46 -5.36 -8.78
CA ASP A 426 34.62 -4.14 -9.58
C ASP A 426 34.08 -4.31 -11.01
N PHE A 427 33.82 -3.16 -11.64
CA PHE A 427 33.40 -3.10 -13.03
C PHE A 427 34.43 -2.36 -13.87
N VAL A 428 34.73 -2.86 -15.06
CA VAL A 428 35.57 -2.19 -16.05
C VAL A 428 34.66 -1.71 -17.17
N TRP A 429 34.56 -0.39 -17.33
CA TRP A 429 33.72 0.24 -18.33
C TRP A 429 34.55 0.94 -19.40
N ILE A 430 34.21 0.65 -20.66
CA ILE A 430 34.83 1.26 -21.83
C ILE A 430 33.79 2.15 -22.51
N PRO A 431 33.97 3.48 -22.51
CA PRO A 431 33.10 4.43 -23.19
C PRO A 431 33.09 4.19 -24.70
N LYS A 432 32.00 4.63 -25.32
CA LYS A 432 31.82 4.60 -26.77
C LYS A 432 31.99 6.01 -27.36
N GLU A 433 32.79 6.11 -28.41
CA GLU A 433 32.82 7.28 -29.28
C GLU A 433 31.48 7.40 -30.01
N ILE A 434 30.80 8.54 -29.83
CA ILE A 434 29.48 8.77 -30.44
C ILE A 434 29.74 9.48 -31.77
N PRO A 435 29.64 8.77 -32.92
CA PRO A 435 29.83 9.42 -34.22
C PRO A 435 28.75 10.49 -34.38
N ARG A 436 29.18 11.73 -34.63
CA ARG A 436 28.30 12.86 -34.90
C ARG A 436 28.32 13.14 -36.40
N ASN A 437 27.14 13.30 -37.00
CA ASN A 437 27.04 13.63 -38.41
C ASN A 437 27.34 15.13 -38.65
N PHE A 438 27.58 15.50 -39.91
CA PHE A 438 27.84 16.89 -40.29
C PHE A 438 26.75 17.86 -39.78
N THR A 439 25.48 17.44 -39.83
CA THR A 439 24.33 18.23 -39.35
C THR A 439 24.44 18.60 -37.87
N TYR A 440 24.94 17.70 -37.01
CA TYR A 440 25.16 18.00 -35.59
C TYR A 440 26.13 19.17 -35.40
N TYR A 441 27.27 19.15 -36.10
CA TYR A 441 28.25 20.22 -36.03
C TYR A 441 27.73 21.52 -36.66
N LEU A 442 27.05 21.41 -37.82
CA LEU A 442 26.43 22.56 -38.48
C LEU A 442 25.44 23.27 -37.55
N ASN A 443 24.58 22.52 -36.85
CA ASN A 443 23.62 23.09 -35.89
C ASN A 443 24.32 23.79 -34.71
N ARG A 444 25.41 23.23 -34.18
CA ARG A 444 26.20 23.84 -33.10
C ARG A 444 26.87 25.14 -33.57
N ILE A 445 27.44 25.12 -34.77
CA ILE A 445 28.07 26.30 -35.38
C ILE A 445 27.02 27.38 -35.66
N MET A 446 25.87 27.04 -36.23
CA MET A 446 24.79 27.99 -36.47
C MET A 446 24.32 28.68 -35.18
N ALA A 447 24.23 27.93 -34.07
CA ALA A 447 23.86 28.50 -32.78
C ALA A 447 24.91 29.47 -32.22
N VAL A 448 26.20 29.22 -32.43
CA VAL A 448 27.26 30.16 -32.01
C VAL A 448 27.35 31.35 -32.97
N SER A 449 27.28 31.11 -34.27
CA SER A 449 27.31 32.14 -35.31
C SER A 449 26.13 33.10 -35.20
N SER A 450 24.94 32.64 -34.80
CA SER A 450 23.80 33.53 -34.58
C SER A 450 24.07 34.51 -33.45
N VAL A 451 24.62 34.05 -32.31
CA VAL A 451 25.01 34.90 -31.18
C VAL A 451 26.07 35.92 -31.60
N ILE A 452 27.13 35.47 -32.29
CA ILE A 452 28.19 36.37 -32.80
C ILE A 452 27.60 37.41 -33.76
N SER A 453 26.72 37.00 -34.67
CA SER A 453 26.07 37.91 -35.61
C SER A 453 25.22 38.94 -34.89
N THR A 454 24.43 38.54 -33.87
CA THR A 454 23.62 39.48 -33.08
C THR A 454 24.49 40.51 -32.38
N VAL A 455 25.60 40.09 -31.76
CA VAL A 455 26.56 41.01 -31.11
C VAL A 455 27.17 41.97 -32.15
N ALA A 456 27.61 41.46 -33.30
CA ALA A 456 28.17 42.29 -34.36
C ALA A 456 27.16 43.32 -34.90
N THR A 457 25.90 42.91 -35.09
CA THR A 457 24.82 43.82 -35.51
C THR A 457 24.57 44.92 -34.48
N LEU A 458 24.56 44.60 -33.18
CA LEU A 458 24.40 45.60 -32.12
C LEU A 458 25.56 46.61 -32.09
N ILE A 459 26.80 46.15 -32.28
CA ILE A 459 27.98 47.02 -32.37
C ILE A 459 27.88 47.95 -33.58
N LEU A 460 27.48 47.43 -34.74
CA LEU A 460 27.31 48.23 -35.97
C LEU A 460 26.23 49.31 -35.80
N ILE A 461 25.08 48.97 -35.20
CA ILE A 461 24.03 49.94 -34.90
C ILE A 461 24.56 51.03 -33.97
N PHE A 462 25.28 50.66 -32.91
CA PHE A 462 25.85 51.64 -31.98
C PHE A 462 26.83 52.60 -32.66
N LEU A 463 27.72 52.08 -33.52
CA LEU A 463 28.65 52.91 -34.30
C LEU A 463 27.93 53.83 -35.30
N GLN A 464 26.80 53.40 -35.86
CA GLN A 464 26.01 54.20 -36.79
C GLN A 464 25.30 55.38 -36.12
N PHE A 465 24.92 55.26 -34.85
CA PHE A 465 24.32 56.36 -34.08
C PHE A 465 25.34 57.27 -33.37
N SER A 466 26.61 56.86 -33.31
CA SER A 466 27.70 57.64 -32.71
C SER A 466 28.42 58.57 -33.69
N ASN A 467 28.10 58.48 -34.99
CA ASN A 467 28.48 59.43 -36.03
C ASN A 467 27.26 60.25 -36.44
#